data_AF-A0A4U5NX24-F1
#
_entry.id   AF-A0A4U5NX24-F1
#
_cell.length_a   1.000
_cell.length_b   1.000
_cell.length_c   1.000
_cell.angle_alpha   90.00
_cell.angle_beta   90.00
_cell.angle_gamma   90.00
#
_symmetry.space_group_name_H-M   'P 1'
#
loop_
_entity.id
_entity.type
_entity.pdbx_description
1 polymer ?
#
loop_
_entity_poly.entity_id
_entity_poly.type
_entity_poly.pdbx_seq_one_letter_code
_entity_poly.pdbx_strand_id
1 'polypeptide(L)'
;MARLVLLIASFVFSTALAANKPVMVYVHDSDWNVCVAKKVAKIGQYDTLDRTHCEQKGMQMDRQCTGPYDPSEIMKTNDGSTISPSTPCSNIICHSSDHYCTHGMVPVCCNKKHDKALEEANAAKCPNGGKAAGVGSGSDFNAIFGRQCSDLICGQGEKCVQVNQYFAKCCGSK
;
A
#
# COMPACT_ATOMS: atom_id res chain seq x y z
N MET A 1 42.06 -65.06 19.73
CA MET A 1 42.28 -64.01 18.72
C MET A 1 41.07 -63.09 18.74
N ALA A 2 41.18 -61.92 19.35
CA ALA A 2 40.07 -61.01 19.61
C ALA A 2 39.76 -60.13 18.38
N ARG A 3 38.50 -60.12 17.95
CA ARG A 3 38.01 -59.27 16.85
C ARG A 3 37.65 -57.89 17.40
N LEU A 4 38.43 -56.89 17.01
CA LEU A 4 38.19 -55.48 17.28
C LEU A 4 37.14 -54.97 16.26
N VAL A 5 35.92 -54.69 16.72
CA VAL A 5 34.83 -54.13 15.90
C VAL A 5 34.92 -52.61 16.00
N LEU A 6 35.32 -51.97 14.89
CA LEU A 6 35.40 -50.51 14.76
C LEU A 6 33.99 -49.97 14.44
N LEU A 7 33.36 -49.30 15.41
CA LEU A 7 32.11 -48.56 15.20
C LEU A 7 32.43 -47.20 14.59
N ILE A 8 32.15 -47.03 13.31
CA ILE A 8 32.24 -45.74 12.61
C ILE A 8 30.95 -44.96 12.91
N ALA A 9 31.05 -43.97 13.80
CA ALA A 9 29.97 -43.02 14.07
C ALA A 9 29.93 -41.96 12.95
N SER A 10 29.01 -42.13 12.00
CA SER A 10 28.74 -41.15 10.95
C SER A 10 28.03 -39.93 11.54
N PHE A 11 28.76 -38.83 11.70
CA PHE A 11 28.19 -37.51 12.01
C PHE A 11 27.46 -36.97 10.77
N VAL A 12 26.13 -37.03 10.79
CA VAL A 12 25.28 -36.36 9.81
C VAL A 12 25.30 -34.86 10.14
N PHE A 13 26.13 -34.09 9.43
CA PHE A 13 26.07 -32.63 9.45
C PHE A 13 24.80 -32.19 8.72
N SER A 14 23.72 -31.97 9.46
CA SER A 14 22.56 -31.24 8.96
C SER A 14 22.96 -29.79 8.69
N THR A 15 23.24 -29.46 7.44
CA THR A 15 23.37 -28.09 6.96
C THR A 15 21.99 -27.44 7.03
N ALA A 16 21.68 -26.82 8.17
CA ALA A 16 20.53 -25.93 8.28
C ALA A 16 20.74 -24.76 7.31
N LEU A 17 20.07 -24.82 6.15
CA LEU A 17 19.95 -23.68 5.24
C LEU A 17 19.36 -22.53 6.06
N ALA A 18 20.19 -21.51 6.32
CA ALA A 18 19.73 -20.27 6.94
C ALA A 18 18.64 -19.69 6.03
N ALA A 19 17.38 -19.86 6.43
CA ALA A 19 16.27 -19.25 5.73
C ALA A 19 16.47 -17.74 5.75
N ASN A 20 16.62 -17.13 4.56
CA ASN A 20 16.72 -15.68 4.45
C ASN A 20 15.50 -15.06 5.14
N LYS A 21 15.76 -14.20 6.13
CA LYS A 21 14.69 -13.48 6.82
C LYS A 21 13.95 -12.62 5.78
N PRO A 22 12.61 -12.60 5.82
CA PRO A 22 11.85 -11.75 4.91
C PRO A 22 12.18 -10.27 5.16
N VAL A 23 12.17 -9.49 4.09
CA VAL A 23 12.41 -8.05 4.09
C VAL A 23 11.11 -7.35 3.65
N MET A 24 10.84 -6.18 4.23
CA MET A 24 9.74 -5.32 3.80
C MET A 24 10.28 -4.30 2.79
N VAL A 25 9.62 -4.22 1.64
CA VAL A 25 9.93 -3.29 0.56
C VAL A 25 8.66 -2.50 0.19
N TYR A 26 8.80 -1.43 -0.58
CA TYR A 26 7.69 -0.68 -1.15
C TYR A 26 7.62 -0.89 -2.65
N VAL A 27 6.41 -1.16 -3.13
CA VAL A 27 6.09 -1.40 -4.54
C VAL A 27 4.93 -0.47 -4.91
N HIS A 28 4.99 0.10 -6.12
CA HIS A 28 3.90 0.90 -6.65
C HIS A 28 2.72 0.02 -7.01
N ASP A 29 1.56 0.32 -6.44
CA ASP A 29 0.28 -0.26 -6.78
C ASP A 29 -0.37 0.64 -7.84
N SER A 30 -0.39 0.17 -9.09
CA SER A 30 -0.90 0.93 -10.23
C SER A 30 -2.41 1.16 -10.17
N ASP A 31 -3.16 0.28 -9.49
CA ASP A 31 -4.59 0.45 -9.34
C ASP A 31 -4.86 1.62 -8.41
N TRP A 32 -4.17 1.66 -7.28
CA TRP A 32 -4.35 2.71 -6.28
C TRP A 32 -3.55 3.98 -6.54
N ASN A 33 -2.57 3.92 -7.44
CA ASN A 33 -1.55 4.94 -7.67
C ASN A 33 -0.82 5.36 -6.38
N VAL A 34 -0.48 4.39 -5.53
CA VAL A 34 0.23 4.61 -4.27
C VAL A 34 1.31 3.57 -4.07
N CYS A 35 2.27 3.85 -3.20
CA CYS A 35 3.28 2.88 -2.81
C CYS A 35 2.88 2.13 -1.55
N VAL A 36 2.78 0.81 -1.67
CA VAL A 36 2.37 -0.09 -0.59
C VAL A 36 3.55 -0.94 -0.11
N ALA A 37 3.59 -1.22 1.18
CA ALA A 37 4.55 -2.14 1.76
C ALA A 37 4.24 -3.60 1.37
N LYS A 38 5.28 -4.36 1.07
CA LYS A 38 5.23 -5.76 0.67
C LYS A 38 6.34 -6.57 1.32
N LYS A 39 5.98 -7.73 1.84
CA LYS A 39 6.92 -8.70 2.42
C LYS A 39 7.47 -9.59 1.32
N VAL A 40 8.79 -9.59 1.14
CA VAL A 40 9.49 -10.38 0.12
C VAL A 40 10.62 -11.21 0.74
N ALA A 41 10.91 -12.37 0.15
CA ALA A 41 12.05 -13.19 0.56
C ALA A 41 13.39 -12.68 -0.02
N LYS A 42 13.33 -11.95 -1.14
CA LYS A 42 14.46 -11.33 -1.84
C LYS A 42 13.98 -10.01 -2.45
N ILE A 43 14.82 -8.99 -2.40
CA ILE A 43 14.55 -7.66 -2.98
C ILE A 43 14.67 -7.78 -4.51
N GLY A 44 13.60 -7.41 -5.22
CA GLY A 44 13.55 -7.33 -6.67
C GLY A 44 14.15 -6.03 -7.21
N GLN A 45 14.34 -5.96 -8.53
CA GLN A 45 14.95 -4.80 -9.20
C GLN A 45 14.16 -3.49 -9.04
N TYR A 46 12.83 -3.58 -8.95
CA TYR A 46 11.92 -2.43 -8.85
C TYR A 46 11.46 -2.15 -7.42
N ASP A 47 11.88 -2.98 -6.47
CA ASP A 47 11.56 -2.81 -5.06
C ASP A 47 12.38 -1.67 -4.48
N THR A 48 11.77 -0.93 -3.55
CA THR A 48 12.46 0.15 -2.83
C THR A 48 12.37 -0.10 -1.34
N LEU A 49 13.36 0.37 -0.57
CA LEU A 49 13.36 0.25 0.90
C LEU A 49 12.65 1.42 1.58
N ASP A 50 12.35 2.47 0.82
CA ASP A 50 11.76 3.70 1.29
C ASP A 50 10.54 4.05 0.45
N ARG A 51 9.44 4.40 1.13
CA ARG A 51 8.17 4.73 0.49
C ARG A 51 8.30 5.99 -0.34
N THR A 52 9.01 7.00 0.14
CA THR A 52 9.21 8.27 -0.58
C THR A 52 9.92 8.02 -1.91
N HIS A 53 10.95 7.17 -1.91
CA HIS A 53 11.65 6.78 -3.13
C HIS A 53 10.77 5.99 -4.10
N CYS A 54 9.86 5.15 -3.60
CA CYS A 54 8.85 4.51 -4.43
C CYS A 54 7.93 5.54 -5.08
N GLU A 55 7.43 6.50 -4.30
CA GLU A 55 6.49 7.52 -4.75
C GLU A 55 7.12 8.41 -5.83
N GLN A 56 8.38 8.82 -5.64
CA GLN A 56 9.13 9.61 -6.62
C GLN A 56 9.35 8.88 -7.96
N LYS A 57 9.42 7.55 -7.95
CA LYS A 57 9.65 6.74 -9.16
C LYS A 57 8.37 6.29 -9.86
N GLY A 58 7.35 5.96 -9.08
CA GLY A 58 6.19 5.21 -9.56
C GLY A 58 4.93 6.04 -9.74
N MET A 59 4.79 7.18 -9.06
CA MET A 59 3.54 7.93 -9.13
C MET A 59 3.36 8.59 -10.50
N GLN A 60 2.25 8.25 -11.13
CA GLN A 60 1.87 8.88 -12.39
C GLN A 60 1.31 10.27 -12.10
N MET A 61 1.89 11.31 -12.74
CA MET A 61 1.45 12.70 -12.54
C MET A 61 0.05 12.98 -13.10
N ASP A 62 -0.45 12.10 -13.96
CA ASP A 62 -1.73 12.25 -14.66
C ASP A 62 -2.91 11.65 -13.90
N ARG A 63 -2.69 10.94 -12.78
CA ARG A 63 -3.76 10.35 -11.96
C ARG A 63 -4.05 11.18 -10.73
N GLN A 64 -5.20 11.86 -10.73
CA GLN A 64 -5.66 12.68 -9.61
C GLN A 64 -6.54 11.92 -8.62
N CYS A 65 -7.18 10.84 -9.05
CA CYS A 65 -8.00 10.00 -8.18
C CYS A 65 -7.18 8.85 -7.59
N THR A 66 -7.53 8.45 -6.38
CA THR A 66 -6.99 7.26 -5.75
C THR A 66 -7.90 6.06 -5.99
N GLY A 67 -7.31 4.88 -5.99
CA GLY A 67 -8.05 3.62 -6.16
C GLY A 67 -8.28 3.22 -7.61
N PRO A 68 -8.78 1.98 -7.80
CA PRO A 68 -8.91 1.36 -9.12
C PRO A 68 -9.80 2.18 -10.05
N TYR A 69 -9.49 2.11 -11.34
CA TYR A 69 -10.29 2.74 -12.38
C TYR A 69 -11.71 2.17 -12.38
N ASP A 70 -12.71 3.06 -12.30
CA ASP A 70 -14.12 2.70 -12.42
C ASP A 70 -14.61 2.99 -13.85
N PRO A 71 -14.73 1.98 -14.72
CA PRO A 71 -15.20 2.17 -16.09
C PRO A 71 -16.68 2.56 -16.18
N SER A 72 -17.43 2.42 -15.10
CA SER A 72 -18.86 2.75 -15.06
C SER A 72 -19.13 4.24 -14.82
N GLU A 73 -18.11 4.99 -14.41
CA GLU A 73 -18.23 6.42 -14.15
C GLU A 73 -18.23 7.19 -15.47
N ILE A 74 -19.42 7.68 -15.86
CA ILE A 74 -19.61 8.49 -17.06
C ILE A 74 -19.73 9.95 -16.66
N MET A 75 -18.74 10.75 -17.05
CA MET A 75 -18.75 12.20 -16.84
C MET A 75 -19.60 12.92 -17.88
N LYS A 76 -20.40 13.88 -17.43
CA LYS A 76 -21.18 14.76 -18.30
C LYS A 76 -21.06 16.20 -17.84
N THR A 77 -21.30 17.13 -18.73
CA THR A 77 -21.43 18.56 -18.40
C THR A 77 -22.89 18.91 -18.14
N ASN A 78 -23.16 19.97 -17.36
CA ASN A 78 -24.55 20.40 -17.12
C ASN A 78 -25.23 20.91 -18.41
N ASP A 79 -24.44 21.46 -19.33
CA ASP A 79 -24.90 22.06 -20.59
C ASP A 79 -24.79 21.13 -21.81
N GLY A 80 -24.29 19.89 -21.62
CA GLY A 80 -24.07 18.93 -22.70
C GLY A 80 -22.87 19.23 -23.59
N SER A 81 -22.05 20.23 -23.26
CA SER A 81 -20.80 20.54 -23.97
C SER A 81 -19.73 19.45 -23.77
N THR A 82 -18.74 19.41 -24.67
CA THR A 82 -17.59 18.52 -24.54
C THR A 82 -16.72 18.93 -23.35
N ILE A 83 -16.28 17.95 -22.56
CA ILE A 83 -15.34 18.16 -21.46
C ILE A 83 -13.97 18.53 -22.03
N SER A 84 -13.43 19.66 -21.59
CA SER A 84 -12.10 20.14 -21.94
C SER A 84 -11.24 20.34 -20.67
N PRO A 85 -9.91 20.51 -20.80
CA PRO A 85 -9.06 20.88 -19.67
C PRO A 85 -9.51 22.13 -18.90
N SER A 86 -10.20 23.06 -19.56
CA SER A 86 -10.69 24.29 -18.93
C SER A 86 -12.11 24.19 -18.36
N THR A 87 -12.79 23.03 -18.51
CA THR A 87 -14.14 22.85 -17.96
C THR A 87 -14.07 22.84 -16.42
N PRO A 88 -14.78 23.76 -15.73
CA PRO A 88 -14.76 23.80 -14.27
C PRO A 88 -15.57 22.65 -13.68
N CYS A 89 -15.17 22.15 -12.52
CA CYS A 89 -15.91 21.09 -11.83
C CYS A 89 -17.35 21.46 -11.47
N SER A 90 -17.66 22.76 -11.33
CA SER A 90 -19.04 23.22 -11.15
C SER A 90 -19.95 22.94 -12.35
N ASN A 91 -19.37 22.72 -13.54
CA ASN A 91 -20.08 22.32 -14.75
C ASN A 91 -20.04 20.81 -15.00
N ILE A 92 -19.45 20.01 -14.12
CA ILE A 92 -19.31 18.56 -14.28
C ILE A 92 -20.28 17.83 -13.36
N ILE A 93 -21.02 16.89 -13.94
CA ILE A 93 -21.88 15.93 -13.25
C ILE A 93 -21.15 14.58 -13.25
N CYS A 94 -20.80 14.12 -12.05
CA CYS A 94 -20.42 12.73 -11.82
C CYS A 94 -21.67 11.87 -11.73
N HIS A 95 -21.66 10.68 -12.34
CA HIS A 95 -22.84 9.85 -12.50
C HIS A 95 -23.37 9.33 -11.16
N SER A 96 -22.46 8.94 -10.27
CA SER A 96 -22.79 8.38 -8.96
C SER A 96 -22.64 9.41 -7.84
N SER A 97 -23.52 9.33 -6.82
CA SER A 97 -23.47 10.18 -5.62
C SER A 97 -22.22 9.95 -4.77
N ASP A 98 -21.57 8.79 -4.93
CA ASP A 98 -20.31 8.44 -4.28
C ASP A 98 -19.08 9.08 -4.95
N HIS A 99 -19.27 9.80 -6.07
CA HIS A 99 -18.20 10.50 -6.77
C HIS A 99 -18.22 12.01 -6.52
N TYR A 100 -17.08 12.65 -6.72
CA TYR A 100 -16.93 14.11 -6.73
C TYR A 100 -15.95 14.52 -7.83
N CYS A 101 -16.15 15.71 -8.39
CA CYS A 101 -15.23 16.24 -9.39
C CYS A 101 -14.01 16.85 -8.69
N THR A 102 -12.82 16.51 -9.18
CA THR A 102 -11.57 17.20 -8.89
C THR A 102 -10.91 17.67 -10.18
N HIS A 103 -10.02 18.66 -10.07
CA HIS A 103 -9.36 19.25 -11.23
C HIS A 103 -7.91 18.79 -11.33
N GLY A 104 -7.59 18.10 -12.43
CA GLY A 104 -6.25 17.69 -12.80
C GLY A 104 -5.74 18.39 -14.05
N MET A 105 -5.14 17.62 -14.97
CA MET A 105 -4.96 18.08 -16.35
C MET A 105 -6.31 18.22 -17.08
N VAL A 106 -7.29 17.41 -16.70
CA VAL A 106 -8.70 17.51 -17.07
C VAL A 106 -9.53 17.33 -15.79
N PRO A 107 -10.76 17.84 -15.72
CA PRO A 107 -11.64 17.47 -14.63
C PRO A 107 -11.91 15.96 -14.67
N VAL A 108 -11.89 15.32 -13.51
CA VAL A 108 -12.17 13.88 -13.35
C VAL A 108 -13.08 13.65 -12.15
N CYS A 109 -13.90 12.61 -12.21
CA CYS A 109 -14.74 12.19 -11.10
C CYS A 109 -14.03 11.12 -10.26
N CYS A 110 -13.72 11.45 -9.00
CA CYS A 110 -13.06 10.56 -8.05
C CYS A 110 -14.06 9.94 -7.07
N ASN A 111 -13.78 8.70 -6.65
CA ASN A 111 -14.63 7.97 -5.73
C ASN A 111 -14.30 8.34 -4.27
N LYS A 112 -15.27 8.90 -3.55
CA LYS A 112 -15.13 9.32 -2.14
C LYS A 112 -14.71 8.17 -1.23
N LYS A 113 -15.16 6.93 -1.52
CA LYS A 113 -14.85 5.76 -0.70
C LYS A 113 -13.39 5.32 -0.87
N HIS A 114 -12.81 5.49 -2.05
CA HIS A 114 -11.39 5.18 -2.28
C HIS A 114 -10.49 6.18 -1.56
N ASP A 115 -10.78 7.48 -1.67
CA ASP A 115 -9.98 8.51 -0.99
C ASP A 115 -10.05 8.34 0.52
N LYS A 116 -11.23 8.08 1.07
CA LYS A 116 -11.39 7.76 2.49
C LYS A 116 -10.60 6.50 2.90
N ALA A 117 -10.62 5.46 2.07
CA ALA A 117 -9.88 4.25 2.37
C ALA A 117 -8.36 4.47 2.40
N LEU A 118 -7.84 5.31 1.49
CA LEU A 118 -6.44 5.68 1.49
C LEU A 118 -6.10 6.61 2.67
N GLU A 119 -7.00 7.52 3.05
CA GLU A 119 -6.86 8.37 4.24
C GLU A 119 -6.74 7.50 5.50
N GLU A 120 -7.62 6.51 5.67
CA GLU A 120 -7.59 5.56 6.80
C GLU A 120 -6.28 4.76 6.84
N ALA A 121 -5.74 4.39 5.67
CA ALA A 121 -4.45 3.72 5.55
C ALA A 121 -3.29 4.63 5.99
N ASN A 122 -3.31 5.91 5.61
CA ASN A 122 -2.28 6.90 5.96
C ASN A 122 -2.40 7.48 7.37
N ALA A 123 -3.55 7.34 8.03
CA ALA A 123 -3.77 7.94 9.34
C ALA A 123 -2.74 7.50 10.39
N ALA A 124 -2.27 8.45 11.21
CA ALA A 124 -1.32 8.19 12.30
C ALA A 124 -1.88 7.33 13.44
N LYS A 125 -3.20 7.14 13.47
CA LYS A 125 -3.89 6.28 14.43
C LYS A 125 -4.52 5.10 13.73
N CYS A 126 -4.59 4.00 14.46
CA CYS A 126 -5.33 2.81 14.07
C CYS A 126 -6.78 2.89 14.55
N PRO A 127 -7.70 2.07 13.99
CA PRO A 127 -9.11 2.05 14.42
C PRO A 127 -9.30 1.77 15.92
N ASN A 128 -8.37 1.04 16.55
CA ASN A 128 -8.35 0.79 17.99
C ASN A 128 -7.88 1.98 18.84
N GLY A 129 -7.48 3.10 18.22
CA GLY A 129 -6.92 4.28 18.86
C GLY A 129 -5.41 4.21 19.14
N GLY A 130 -4.76 3.07 18.90
CA GLY A 130 -3.31 2.91 19.01
C GLY A 130 -2.55 3.66 17.91
N LYS A 131 -1.24 3.83 18.10
CA LYS A 131 -0.37 4.45 17.09
C LYS A 131 -0.16 3.51 15.91
N ALA A 132 -0.20 4.05 14.69
CA ALA A 132 0.20 3.33 13.49
C ALA A 132 1.73 3.35 13.34
N ALA A 133 2.31 2.26 12.84
CA ALA A 133 3.70 2.25 12.40
C ALA A 133 3.89 3.21 11.22
N GLY A 134 4.97 3.96 11.21
CA GLY A 134 5.20 5.01 10.23
C GLY A 134 6.57 5.67 10.37
N VAL A 135 6.90 6.50 9.39
CA VAL A 135 8.08 7.36 9.38
C VAL A 135 7.62 8.81 9.55
N GLY A 136 8.36 9.61 10.32
CA GLY A 136 8.02 11.01 10.56
C GLY A 136 7.06 11.22 11.74
N SER A 137 6.53 12.43 11.87
CA SER A 137 5.63 12.83 12.96
C SER A 137 4.76 14.02 12.55
N GLY A 138 3.62 14.22 13.22
CA GLY A 138 2.74 15.36 12.95
C GLY A 138 2.19 15.35 11.53
N SER A 139 2.35 16.46 10.81
CA SER A 139 1.96 16.60 9.40
C SER A 139 2.80 15.78 8.44
N ASP A 140 4.04 15.43 8.83
CA ASP A 140 5.00 14.75 7.98
C ASP A 140 5.01 13.23 8.22
N PHE A 141 4.04 12.74 9.00
CA PHE A 141 3.89 11.32 9.29
C PHE A 141 3.38 10.56 8.07
N ASN A 142 4.11 9.52 7.69
CA ASN A 142 3.73 8.58 6.65
C ASN A 142 3.55 7.18 7.24
N ALA A 143 2.32 6.67 7.24
CA ALA A 143 2.05 5.32 7.70
C ALA A 143 2.71 4.27 6.81
N ILE A 144 3.13 3.17 7.42
CA ILE A 144 3.49 1.94 6.72
C ILE A 144 2.23 1.09 6.58
N PHE A 145 1.73 0.97 5.35
CA PHE A 145 0.55 0.16 5.06
C PHE A 145 0.78 -0.71 3.82
N GLY A 146 0.10 -1.86 3.78
CA GLY A 146 0.10 -2.83 2.68
C GLY A 146 -1.34 -3.14 2.24
N ARG A 147 -1.52 -4.00 1.24
CA ARG A 147 -2.86 -4.40 0.80
C ARG A 147 -3.55 -5.30 1.82
N GLN A 148 -2.77 -6.14 2.49
CA GLN A 148 -3.25 -7.12 3.45
C GLN A 148 -2.17 -7.41 4.50
N CYS A 149 -2.57 -8.03 5.61
CA CYS A 149 -1.65 -8.28 6.72
C CYS A 149 -0.47 -9.22 6.40
N SER A 150 -0.63 -10.13 5.45
CA SER A 150 0.46 -11.01 5.03
C SER A 150 1.62 -10.25 4.37
N ASP A 151 1.36 -9.05 3.87
CA ASP A 151 2.34 -8.21 3.17
C ASP A 151 3.20 -7.39 4.14
N LEU A 152 2.86 -7.37 5.43
CA LEU A 152 3.52 -6.53 6.43
C LEU A 152 4.45 -7.30 7.34
N ILE A 153 5.50 -6.62 7.79
CA ILE A 153 6.35 -7.04 8.89
C ILE A 153 6.18 -5.98 9.99
N CYS A 154 5.44 -6.32 11.04
CA CYS A 154 5.19 -5.40 12.15
C CYS A 154 6.31 -5.45 13.19
N GLY A 155 6.57 -4.30 13.81
CA GLY A 155 7.56 -4.18 14.88
C GLY A 155 7.14 -4.91 16.16
N GLN A 156 8.07 -4.97 17.12
CA GLN A 156 7.75 -5.50 18.44
C GLN A 156 6.69 -4.63 19.13
N GLY A 157 5.65 -5.27 19.67
CA GLY A 157 4.53 -4.57 20.32
C GLY A 157 3.46 -4.06 19.36
N GLU A 158 3.63 -4.28 18.05
CA GLU A 158 2.64 -3.97 17.04
C GLU A 158 1.97 -5.24 16.52
N LYS A 159 0.73 -5.11 16.06
CA LYS A 159 -0.01 -6.14 15.36
C LYS A 159 -0.56 -5.57 14.08
N CYS A 160 -0.64 -6.40 13.05
CA CYS A 160 -1.31 -5.99 11.82
C CYS A 160 -2.82 -5.88 12.06
N VAL A 161 -3.42 -4.82 11.53
CA VAL A 161 -4.86 -4.60 11.50
C VAL A 161 -5.27 -4.26 10.07
N GLN A 162 -6.28 -4.96 9.56
CA GLN A 162 -6.97 -4.57 8.33
C GLN A 162 -7.81 -3.32 8.64
N VAL A 163 -7.43 -2.17 8.08
CA VAL A 163 -8.06 -0.88 8.43
C VAL A 163 -9.33 -0.63 7.62
N ASN A 164 -9.39 -1.19 6.42
CA ASN A 164 -10.58 -1.25 5.57
C ASN A 164 -10.43 -2.40 4.56
N GLN A 165 -11.38 -2.55 3.65
CA GLN A 165 -11.39 -3.64 2.67
C GLN A 165 -10.18 -3.66 1.71
N TYR A 166 -9.38 -2.60 1.65
CA TYR A 166 -8.28 -2.45 0.68
C TYR A 166 -6.89 -2.44 1.30
N PHE A 167 -6.78 -2.05 2.58
CA PHE A 167 -5.49 -1.82 3.22
C PHE A 167 -5.41 -2.36 4.64
N ALA A 168 -4.18 -2.73 5.01
CA ALA A 168 -3.78 -3.10 6.35
C ALA A 168 -2.57 -2.27 6.79
N LYS A 169 -2.41 -2.08 8.11
CA LYS A 169 -1.22 -1.44 8.68
C LYS A 169 -0.84 -2.04 10.02
N CYS A 170 0.41 -1.81 10.44
CA CYS A 170 0.89 -2.23 11.75
C CYS A 170 0.45 -1.22 12.82
N CYS A 171 -0.11 -1.74 13.91
CA CYS A 171 -0.77 -0.96 14.94
C CYS A 171 -0.27 -1.36 16.33
N GLY A 172 0.13 -0.39 17.12
CA GLY A 172 0.44 -0.60 18.54
C GLY A 172 -0.79 -0.89 19.38
N SER A 173 -0.56 -1.43 20.58
CA SER A 173 -1.57 -1.45 21.64
C SER A 173 -1.97 -0.02 22.06
N LYS A 174 -3.20 0.13 22.52
CA LYS A 174 -3.69 1.36 23.14
C LYS A 174 -3.13 1.52 24.55
#